data_AF-A0A954MUP7-F1
#
_entry.id   AF-A0A954MUP7-F1
#
_cell.length_a   1.000
_cell.length_b   1.000
_cell.length_c   1.000
_cell.angle_alpha   90.00
_cell.angle_beta   90.00
_cell.angle_gamma   90.00
#
_symmetry.space_group_name_H-M   'P 1'
#
loop_
_entity.id
_entity.type
_entity.pdbx_description
1 polymer ?
#
loop_
_entity_poly.entity_id
_entity_poly.type
_entity_poly.pdbx_seq_one_letter_code
_entity_poly.pdbx_strand_id
1 'polypeptide(L)'
;LTRSIDGNDAAVRCSACHDITIRNVEVEEAGVAVAIFGGDFGYEFARKDQREFQHRGYLVENVRIGNANIFGIVLNGAADNIYRAGLNHGYKPVRDPVHPGIDRPVIRDVSLKGGGARTNRQGVYAVAVRDGKFERASIRDFGIGVHVEDWVDGLQFEQTTFSGNTKDAQIEGATEPAKRVSINA
;
A
#
# COMPACT_ATOMS: atom_id res chain seq x y z
N LEU A 1 -5.80 -12.12 -13.81
CA LEU A 1 -4.72 -11.33 -14.46
C LEU A 1 -4.86 -9.82 -14.23
N THR A 2 -5.74 -9.36 -13.34
CA THR A 2 -6.00 -7.93 -13.05
C THR A 2 -5.45 -7.46 -11.69
N ARG A 3 -4.60 -8.26 -11.02
CA ARG A 3 -4.18 -8.02 -9.63
C ARG A 3 -3.01 -7.04 -9.45
N SER A 4 -2.49 -6.46 -10.53
CA SER A 4 -1.50 -5.38 -10.47
C SER A 4 -2.01 -4.22 -11.31
N ILE A 5 -2.76 -3.31 -10.69
CA ILE A 5 -2.96 -1.99 -11.26
C ILE A 5 -1.68 -1.25 -10.91
N ASP A 6 -0.72 -1.27 -11.82
CA ASP A 6 0.59 -0.68 -11.56
C ASP A 6 0.43 0.83 -11.43
N GLY A 7 0.63 1.32 -10.21
CA GLY A 7 0.81 2.75 -9.92
C GLY A 7 2.13 3.28 -10.48
N ASN A 8 2.43 2.98 -11.75
CA ASN A 8 3.64 3.38 -12.45
C ASN A 8 3.73 4.90 -12.56
N ASP A 9 2.60 5.57 -12.65
CA ASP A 9 2.47 7.03 -12.71
C ASP A 9 2.27 7.66 -11.32
N ALA A 10 2.95 7.12 -10.30
CA ALA A 10 2.88 7.66 -8.96
C ALA A 10 3.71 8.94 -8.83
N ALA A 11 3.20 9.94 -8.11
CA ALA A 11 3.96 11.16 -7.79
C ALA A 11 5.19 10.84 -6.93
N VAL A 12 5.03 9.94 -5.94
CA VAL A 12 6.14 9.34 -5.21
C VAL A 12 6.06 7.83 -5.31
N ARG A 13 7.13 7.20 -5.81
CA ARG A 13 7.26 5.75 -5.88
C ARG A 13 8.48 5.27 -5.12
N CYS A 14 8.27 4.31 -4.23
CA CYS A 14 9.33 3.52 -3.62
C CYS A 14 9.13 2.07 -4.04
N SER A 15 10.19 1.41 -4.50
CA SER A 15 10.13 -0.01 -4.91
C SER A 15 11.37 -0.70 -4.40
N ALA A 16 11.17 -1.76 -3.61
CA ALA A 16 12.25 -2.47 -2.94
C ALA A 16 13.17 -1.59 -2.08
N CYS A 17 12.61 -0.60 -1.37
CA CYS A 17 13.36 0.24 -0.43
C CYS A 17 13.17 -0.19 1.02
N HIS A 18 13.98 0.38 1.92
CA HIS A 18 13.84 0.33 3.37
C HIS A 18 14.28 1.67 3.98
N ASP A 19 13.83 1.97 5.19
CA ASP A 19 14.17 3.19 5.94
C ASP A 19 13.91 4.50 5.18
N ILE A 20 12.74 4.58 4.53
CA ILE A 20 12.33 5.74 3.71
C ILE A 20 11.38 6.64 4.49
N THR A 21 11.66 7.94 4.48
CA THR A 21 10.76 8.98 4.97
C THR A 21 10.26 9.86 3.83
N ILE A 22 8.94 9.99 3.72
CA ILE A 22 8.24 10.92 2.82
C ILE A 22 7.52 11.93 3.71
N ARG A 23 7.95 13.20 3.70
CA ARG A 23 7.44 14.21 4.64
C ARG A 23 7.18 15.54 3.96
N ASN A 24 6.11 16.22 4.37
CA ASN A 24 5.77 17.59 3.92
C ASN A 24 5.59 17.67 2.40
N VAL A 25 4.90 16.68 1.83
CA VAL A 25 4.64 16.60 0.39
C VAL A 25 3.22 17.07 0.11
N GLU A 26 3.09 17.98 -0.86
CA GLU A 26 1.82 18.36 -1.45
C GLU A 26 1.80 17.91 -2.91
N VAL A 27 0.77 17.15 -3.28
CA VAL A 27 0.54 16.71 -4.65
C VAL A 27 -0.80 17.29 -5.09
N GLU A 28 -0.78 18.22 -6.04
CA GLU A 28 -2.01 18.82 -6.56
C GLU A 28 -2.88 17.77 -7.25
N GLU A 29 -2.30 17.03 -8.19
CA GLU A 29 -2.97 15.96 -8.91
C GLU A 29 -1.99 14.83 -9.29
N ALA A 30 -2.42 13.58 -9.17
CA ALA A 30 -1.66 12.43 -9.67
C ALA A 30 -2.57 11.24 -10.02
N GLY A 31 -2.06 10.33 -10.87
CA GLY A 31 -2.66 9.01 -11.07
C GLY A 31 -2.67 8.24 -9.75
N VAL A 32 -1.49 8.07 -9.18
CA VAL A 32 -1.27 7.55 -7.84
C VAL A 32 -0.48 8.58 -7.04
N ALA A 33 -0.88 8.86 -5.81
CA ALA A 33 -0.17 9.87 -5.03
C ALA A 33 1.13 9.31 -4.43
N VAL A 34 1.03 8.31 -3.56
CA VAL A 34 2.19 7.61 -3.00
C VAL A 34 2.06 6.12 -3.24
N ALA A 35 3.10 5.49 -3.79
CA ALA A 35 3.14 4.06 -4.00
C ALA A 35 4.38 3.45 -3.34
N ILE A 36 4.16 2.57 -2.38
CA ILE A 36 5.19 1.77 -1.73
C ILE A 36 5.01 0.34 -2.21
N PHE A 37 6.00 -0.14 -2.96
CA PHE A 37 6.00 -1.45 -3.58
C PHE A 37 7.11 -2.34 -3.00
N GLY A 38 6.78 -3.63 -2.86
CA GLY A 38 7.73 -4.72 -2.75
C GLY A 38 8.71 -4.68 -3.91
N GLY A 39 8.21 -4.30 -5.10
CA GLY A 39 8.96 -4.29 -6.35
C GLY A 39 9.07 -5.71 -6.91
N ASP A 40 9.26 -5.80 -8.22
CA ASP A 40 9.21 -7.04 -8.99
C ASP A 40 9.93 -8.23 -8.33
N PHE A 41 11.14 -7.99 -7.83
CA PHE A 41 11.97 -9.01 -7.20
C PHE A 41 12.13 -8.86 -5.69
N GLY A 42 11.53 -7.83 -5.08
CA GLY A 42 11.77 -7.49 -3.69
C GLY A 42 13.26 -7.45 -3.37
N TYR A 43 13.65 -8.25 -2.38
CA TYR A 43 15.03 -8.40 -1.92
C TYR A 43 15.66 -9.75 -2.33
N GLU A 44 15.02 -10.50 -3.23
CA GLU A 44 15.45 -11.85 -3.65
C GLU A 44 16.94 -11.89 -4.03
N PHE A 45 17.37 -10.93 -4.85
CA PHE A 45 18.74 -10.83 -5.37
C PHE A 45 19.60 -9.80 -4.64
N ALA A 46 19.09 -9.19 -3.57
CA ALA A 46 19.89 -8.29 -2.74
C ALA A 46 21.07 -9.04 -2.09
N ARG A 47 22.12 -8.30 -1.70
CA ARG A 47 23.20 -8.87 -0.90
C ARG A 47 22.65 -9.42 0.42
N LYS A 48 23.28 -10.47 0.95
CA LYS A 48 22.76 -11.21 2.12
C LYS A 48 22.49 -10.31 3.33
N ASP A 49 23.39 -9.36 3.57
CA ASP A 49 23.30 -8.34 4.62
C ASP A 49 22.16 -7.33 4.41
N GLN A 50 21.65 -7.16 3.19
CA GLN A 50 20.55 -6.22 2.92
C GLN A 50 19.17 -6.89 3.00
N ARG A 51 19.10 -8.21 2.82
CA ARG A 51 17.84 -8.97 2.78
C ARG A 51 17.01 -8.85 4.06
N GLU A 52 17.66 -8.75 5.22
CA GLU A 52 16.96 -8.65 6.50
C GLU A 52 16.24 -7.31 6.72
N PHE A 53 16.57 -6.31 5.92
CA PHE A 53 15.97 -4.96 5.98
C PHE A 53 14.76 -4.81 5.07
N GLN A 54 14.36 -5.86 4.34
CA GLN A 54 13.28 -5.83 3.37
C GLN A 54 12.02 -5.10 3.87
N HIS A 55 11.64 -4.06 3.12
CA HIS A 55 10.40 -3.30 3.23
C HIS A 55 10.01 -2.80 4.63
N ARG A 56 10.99 -2.46 5.48
CA ARG A 56 10.75 -1.88 6.81
C ARG A 56 11.12 -0.40 6.87
N GLY A 57 10.65 0.28 7.92
CA GLY A 57 11.08 1.64 8.25
C GLY A 57 10.46 2.74 7.39
N TYR A 58 9.29 2.50 6.80
CA TYR A 58 8.56 3.52 6.05
C TYR A 58 7.83 4.49 6.98
N LEU A 59 8.07 5.79 6.79
CA LEU A 59 7.32 6.88 7.40
C LEU A 59 6.76 7.80 6.32
N VAL A 60 5.44 7.96 6.27
CA VAL A 60 4.75 8.94 5.43
C VAL A 60 4.06 9.94 6.36
N GLU A 61 4.46 11.20 6.32
CA GLU A 61 4.03 12.19 7.32
C GLU A 61 3.69 13.54 6.69
N ASN A 62 2.57 14.14 7.11
CA ASN A 62 2.16 15.46 6.63
C ASN A 62 2.11 15.53 5.09
N VAL A 63 1.36 14.60 4.49
CA VAL A 63 1.17 14.51 3.04
C VAL A 63 -0.24 14.93 2.67
N ARG A 64 -0.38 15.83 1.70
CA ARG A 64 -1.66 16.32 1.20
C ARG A 64 -1.80 16.06 -0.29
N ILE A 65 -2.89 15.39 -0.65
CA ILE A 65 -3.23 15.06 -2.03
C ILE A 65 -4.50 15.81 -2.42
N GLY A 66 -4.38 16.69 -3.41
CA GLY A 66 -5.49 17.47 -3.96
C GLY A 66 -6.44 16.60 -4.79
N ASN A 67 -5.92 15.75 -5.67
CA ASN A 67 -6.71 14.81 -6.46
C ASN A 67 -5.91 13.55 -6.85
N ALA A 68 -6.32 12.40 -6.35
CA ALA A 68 -5.84 11.09 -6.80
C ALA A 68 -6.83 10.47 -7.81
N ASN A 69 -6.35 10.21 -9.02
CA ASN A 69 -7.17 9.69 -10.11
C ASN A 69 -7.39 8.19 -10.07
N ILE A 70 -6.52 7.44 -9.40
CA ILE A 70 -6.59 5.99 -9.20
C ILE A 70 -6.45 5.66 -7.72
N PHE A 71 -5.29 5.98 -7.13
CA PHE A 71 -4.97 5.64 -5.74
C PHE A 71 -4.43 6.83 -4.95
N GLY A 72 -4.91 7.02 -3.72
CA GLY A 72 -4.26 7.94 -2.77
C GLY A 72 -2.91 7.38 -2.31
N ILE A 73 -2.95 6.26 -1.59
CA ILE A 73 -1.76 5.53 -1.15
C ILE A 73 -1.87 4.05 -1.55
N VAL A 74 -0.81 3.51 -2.12
CA VAL A 74 -0.65 2.08 -2.40
C VAL A 74 0.41 1.50 -1.47
N LEU A 75 0.05 0.44 -0.75
CA LEU A 75 0.95 -0.42 0.01
C LEU A 75 0.86 -1.83 -0.59
N ASN A 76 1.79 -2.18 -1.46
CA ASN A 76 1.84 -3.53 -2.04
C ASN A 76 3.19 -4.15 -1.77
N GLY A 77 3.30 -5.01 -0.76
CA GLY A 77 4.57 -5.62 -0.36
C GLY A 77 4.97 -6.87 -1.12
N ALA A 78 4.20 -7.30 -2.12
CA ALA A 78 4.50 -8.51 -2.86
C ALA A 78 5.66 -8.32 -3.85
N ALA A 79 6.62 -9.25 -3.83
CA ALA A 79 7.55 -9.49 -4.93
C ALA A 79 6.86 -10.34 -6.00
N ASP A 80 5.98 -9.70 -6.77
CA ASP A 80 4.99 -10.34 -7.61
C ASP A 80 5.60 -11.26 -8.69
N ASN A 81 6.73 -10.87 -9.29
CA ASN A 81 7.44 -11.71 -10.26
C ASN A 81 8.06 -12.95 -9.61
N ILE A 82 8.60 -12.83 -8.40
CA ILE A 82 9.15 -13.98 -7.66
C ILE A 82 8.02 -14.93 -7.24
N TYR A 83 6.91 -14.39 -6.77
CA TYR A 83 5.72 -15.18 -6.46
C TYR A 83 5.19 -15.93 -7.69
N ARG A 84 5.01 -15.24 -8.82
CA ARG A 84 4.59 -15.85 -10.09
C ARG A 84 5.59 -16.89 -10.60
N ALA A 85 6.89 -16.62 -10.49
CA ALA A 85 7.92 -17.57 -10.89
C ALA A 85 7.89 -18.84 -10.04
N GLY A 86 7.66 -18.70 -8.73
CA GLY A 86 7.47 -19.84 -7.83
C GLY A 86 6.25 -20.68 -8.21
N LEU A 87 5.11 -20.04 -8.43
CA LEU A 87 3.86 -20.73 -8.78
C LEU A 87 3.90 -21.41 -10.15
N ASN A 88 4.41 -20.72 -11.17
CA ASN A 88 4.21 -21.11 -12.56
C ASN A 88 5.44 -21.79 -13.19
N HIS A 89 6.63 -21.61 -12.60
CA HIS A 89 7.89 -22.03 -13.22
C HIS A 89 8.78 -22.86 -12.29
N GLY A 90 8.30 -23.21 -11.09
CA GLY A 90 9.05 -24.03 -10.13
C GLY A 90 10.30 -23.35 -9.58
N TYR A 91 10.42 -22.03 -9.73
CA TYR A 91 11.45 -21.25 -9.06
C TYR A 91 11.32 -21.45 -7.56
N LYS A 92 12.43 -21.56 -6.84
CA LYS A 92 12.45 -21.68 -5.38
C LYS A 92 12.99 -20.37 -4.81
N PRO A 93 12.10 -19.44 -4.41
CA PRO A 93 12.54 -18.18 -3.81
C PRO A 93 13.46 -18.43 -2.63
N VAL A 94 14.51 -17.62 -2.51
CA VAL A 94 15.38 -17.68 -1.33
C VAL A 94 14.70 -17.06 -0.11
N ARG A 95 13.60 -16.31 -0.32
CA ARG A 95 12.73 -15.72 0.70
C ARG A 95 11.27 -15.85 0.30
N ASP A 96 10.37 -15.80 1.28
CA ASP A 96 8.94 -15.67 0.99
C ASP A 96 8.70 -14.33 0.21
N PRO A 97 8.06 -14.38 -0.97
CA PRO A 97 7.85 -13.21 -1.80
C PRO A 97 6.71 -12.30 -1.31
N VAL A 98 5.86 -12.76 -0.40
CA VAL A 98 4.71 -12.00 0.12
C VAL A 98 4.77 -11.76 1.62
N HIS A 99 5.56 -12.55 2.37
CA HIS A 99 5.79 -12.36 3.81
C HIS A 99 7.22 -11.91 4.14
N PRO A 100 7.41 -10.94 5.05
CA PRO A 100 6.38 -10.20 5.78
C PRO A 100 5.66 -9.13 4.93
N GLY A 101 6.02 -8.97 3.66
CA GLY A 101 5.54 -7.86 2.83
C GLY A 101 6.13 -6.54 3.31
N ILE A 102 5.36 -5.44 3.24
CA ILE A 102 5.74 -4.15 3.85
C ILE A 102 5.53 -4.25 5.36
N ASP A 103 6.59 -4.10 6.15
CA ASP A 103 6.58 -4.31 7.59
C ASP A 103 6.52 -2.99 8.36
N ARG A 104 5.46 -2.84 9.15
CA ARG A 104 5.19 -1.72 10.07
C ARG A 104 5.32 -0.32 9.45
N PRO A 105 4.72 -0.05 8.27
CA PRO A 105 4.72 1.31 7.74
C PRO A 105 3.90 2.22 8.65
N VAL A 106 4.40 3.42 8.92
CA VAL A 106 3.68 4.46 9.67
C VAL A 106 3.29 5.57 8.71
N ILE A 107 1.99 5.79 8.57
CA ILE A 107 1.39 6.85 7.77
C ILE A 107 0.64 7.76 8.74
N ARG A 108 1.00 9.04 8.81
CA ARG A 108 0.35 9.96 9.75
C ARG A 108 0.15 11.36 9.22
N ASP A 109 -0.89 12.03 9.71
CA ASP A 109 -1.22 13.40 9.34
C ASP A 109 -1.39 13.55 7.82
N VAL A 110 -2.15 12.63 7.20
CA VAL A 110 -2.35 12.61 5.74
C VAL A 110 -3.75 13.06 5.36
N SER A 111 -3.87 13.79 4.26
CA SER A 111 -5.15 14.16 3.64
C SER A 111 -5.19 13.66 2.20
N LEU A 112 -6.02 12.66 1.94
CA LEU A 112 -6.20 12.03 0.64
C LEU A 112 -7.55 12.45 0.08
N LYS A 113 -7.56 13.10 -1.08
CA LYS A 113 -8.77 13.43 -1.81
C LYS A 113 -8.79 12.75 -3.18
N GLY A 114 -9.88 12.05 -3.47
CA GLY A 114 -10.19 11.56 -4.81
C GLY A 114 -10.97 12.60 -5.63
N GLY A 115 -11.02 12.39 -6.95
CA GLY A 115 -11.71 13.31 -7.86
C GLY A 115 -13.23 13.12 -7.95
N GLY A 116 -13.90 12.62 -6.91
CA GLY A 116 -15.35 12.36 -6.91
C GLY A 116 -15.80 11.08 -7.65
N ALA A 117 -17.06 11.09 -8.12
CA ALA A 117 -17.99 9.98 -8.48
C ALA A 117 -17.52 8.78 -9.32
N ARG A 118 -16.23 8.64 -9.67
CA ARG A 118 -15.69 7.42 -10.27
C ARG A 118 -15.53 6.33 -9.21
N THR A 119 -16.21 5.21 -9.43
CA THR A 119 -16.33 4.10 -8.48
C THR A 119 -15.06 3.25 -8.34
N ASN A 120 -14.10 3.36 -9.26
CA ASN A 120 -12.89 2.53 -9.27
C ASN A 120 -11.68 3.15 -8.55
N ARG A 121 -11.82 4.35 -7.96
CA ARG A 121 -10.74 5.03 -7.23
C ARG A 121 -10.68 4.54 -5.79
N GLN A 122 -9.47 4.37 -5.25
CA GLN A 122 -9.29 3.88 -3.89
C GLN A 122 -8.38 4.83 -3.08
N GLY A 123 -8.80 5.20 -1.87
CA GLY A 123 -8.01 6.08 -1.01
C GLY A 123 -6.72 5.41 -0.56
N VAL A 124 -6.85 4.22 0.01
CA VAL A 124 -5.75 3.34 0.38
C VAL A 124 -5.98 1.98 -0.26
N TYR A 125 -4.98 1.43 -0.94
CA TYR A 125 -4.95 0.04 -1.39
C TYR A 125 -3.82 -0.70 -0.67
N ALA A 126 -4.11 -1.85 -0.07
CA ALA A 126 -3.16 -2.63 0.72
C ALA A 126 -3.18 -4.13 0.38
N VAL A 127 -2.01 -4.69 0.10
CA VAL A 127 -1.76 -6.13 -0.12
C VAL A 127 -0.36 -6.47 0.39
N ALA A 128 -0.18 -7.62 1.04
CA ALA A 128 1.11 -8.02 1.65
C ALA A 128 1.70 -6.92 2.56
N VAL A 129 0.99 -6.62 3.66
CA VAL A 129 1.38 -5.59 4.64
C VAL A 129 1.26 -6.15 6.04
N ARG A 130 2.27 -5.96 6.88
CA ARG A 130 2.26 -6.37 8.29
C ARG A 130 2.28 -5.18 9.23
N ASP A 131 1.40 -5.19 10.23
CA ASP A 131 1.37 -4.27 11.37
C ASP A 131 1.47 -2.77 10.97
N GLY A 132 0.87 -2.39 9.84
CA GLY A 132 0.87 -1.02 9.34
C GLY A 132 -0.08 -0.11 10.10
N LYS A 133 0.24 1.19 10.16
CA LYS A 133 -0.53 2.16 10.93
C LYS A 133 -0.82 3.43 10.15
N PHE A 134 -2.08 3.84 10.15
CA PHE A 134 -2.57 5.14 9.71
C PHE A 134 -3.04 5.92 10.93
N GLU A 135 -2.47 7.10 11.19
CA GLU A 135 -2.87 7.99 12.29
C GLU A 135 -3.32 9.35 11.76
N ARG A 136 -4.48 9.87 12.20
CA ARG A 136 -4.95 11.21 11.80
C ARG A 136 -4.99 11.37 10.27
N ALA A 137 -5.64 10.41 9.61
CA ALA A 137 -5.84 10.43 8.17
C ALA A 137 -7.22 11.01 7.80
N SER A 138 -7.30 11.75 6.70
CA SER A 138 -8.57 12.15 6.08
C SER A 138 -8.64 11.50 4.71
N ILE A 139 -9.62 10.63 4.48
CA ILE A 139 -9.76 9.86 3.23
C ILE A 139 -11.13 10.15 2.63
N ARG A 140 -11.16 10.90 1.54
CA ARG A 140 -12.40 11.45 1.01
C ARG A 140 -12.54 11.42 -0.49
N ASP A 141 -13.79 11.42 -0.95
CA ASP A 141 -14.17 11.56 -2.36
C ASP A 141 -13.63 10.42 -3.26
N PHE A 142 -13.49 9.20 -2.72
CA PHE A 142 -13.08 7.99 -3.45
C PHE A 142 -14.26 7.03 -3.74
N GLY A 143 -14.06 6.08 -4.65
CA GLY A 143 -14.97 4.94 -4.75
C GLY A 143 -14.91 4.07 -3.50
N ILE A 144 -13.69 3.68 -3.10
CA ILE A 144 -13.44 2.94 -1.85
C ILE A 144 -12.45 3.75 -0.99
N GLY A 145 -12.76 4.02 0.27
CA GLY A 145 -11.83 4.70 1.18
C GLY A 145 -10.58 3.86 1.43
N VAL A 146 -10.76 2.66 2.01
CA VAL A 146 -9.70 1.67 2.22
C VAL A 146 -10.06 0.35 1.54
N HIS A 147 -9.17 -0.15 0.70
CA HIS A 147 -9.27 -1.47 0.10
C HIS A 147 -8.10 -2.34 0.57
N VAL A 148 -8.41 -3.46 1.23
CA VAL A 148 -7.43 -4.39 1.78
C VAL A 148 -7.65 -5.78 1.17
N GLU A 149 -6.59 -6.37 0.62
CA GLU A 149 -6.60 -7.70 -0.02
C GLU A 149 -5.72 -8.72 0.73
N ASP A 150 -5.26 -9.76 0.02
CA ASP A 150 -4.48 -10.89 0.54
C ASP A 150 -3.21 -10.46 1.31
N TRP A 151 -2.80 -11.30 2.25
CA TRP A 151 -1.55 -11.19 3.03
C TRP A 151 -1.40 -9.91 3.85
N VAL A 152 -2.50 -9.21 4.14
CA VAL A 152 -2.49 -8.11 5.11
C VAL A 152 -2.78 -8.63 6.50
N ASP A 153 -1.91 -8.30 7.46
CA ASP A 153 -2.10 -8.66 8.86
C ASP A 153 -1.72 -7.51 9.79
N GLY A 154 -2.70 -6.92 10.48
CA GLY A 154 -2.45 -5.89 11.50
C GLY A 154 -2.49 -4.46 10.99
N LEU A 155 -3.23 -4.16 9.93
CA LEU A 155 -3.39 -2.78 9.43
C LEU A 155 -4.38 -1.98 10.28
N GLN A 156 -3.93 -0.88 10.89
CA GLN A 156 -4.71 -0.07 11.82
C GLN A 156 -4.94 1.34 11.29
N PHE A 157 -6.17 1.84 11.40
CA PHE A 157 -6.54 3.22 11.13
C PHE A 157 -7.05 3.85 12.41
N GLU A 158 -6.33 4.86 12.91
CA GLU A 158 -6.62 5.58 14.15
C GLU A 158 -6.92 7.04 13.83
N GLN A 159 -8.01 7.57 14.39
CA GLN A 159 -8.42 8.96 14.17
C GLN A 159 -8.57 9.27 12.67
N THR A 160 -9.09 8.30 11.91
CA THR A 160 -9.22 8.41 10.46
C THR A 160 -10.63 8.84 10.08
N THR A 161 -10.75 10.00 9.44
CA THR A 161 -12.06 10.47 8.95
C THR A 161 -12.29 10.00 7.52
N PHE A 162 -13.47 9.42 7.29
CA PHE A 162 -13.98 9.10 5.97
C PHE A 162 -15.13 10.02 5.60
N SER A 163 -15.16 10.53 4.37
CA SER A 163 -16.26 11.38 3.90
C SER A 163 -16.39 11.37 2.38
N GLY A 164 -17.61 11.34 1.86
CA GLY A 164 -17.85 11.43 0.41
C GLY A 164 -17.36 10.22 -0.40
N ASN A 165 -16.97 9.12 0.27
CA ASN A 165 -16.64 7.88 -0.40
C ASN A 165 -17.91 7.12 -0.77
N THR A 166 -17.91 6.35 -1.86
CA THR A 166 -19.03 5.42 -2.14
C THR A 166 -19.08 4.30 -1.10
N LYS A 167 -17.91 3.83 -0.65
CA LYS A 167 -17.75 2.84 0.42
C LYS A 167 -16.52 3.21 1.24
N ASP A 168 -16.62 3.27 2.56
CA ASP A 168 -15.47 3.64 3.39
C ASP A 168 -14.40 2.54 3.45
N ALA A 169 -14.79 1.27 3.45
CA ALA A 169 -13.86 0.16 3.50
C ALA A 169 -14.33 -1.07 2.71
N GLN A 170 -13.39 -1.77 2.06
CA GLN A 170 -13.55 -3.08 1.47
C GLN A 170 -12.38 -3.94 1.93
N ILE A 171 -12.67 -5.05 2.61
CA ILE A 171 -11.67 -6.00 3.11
C ILE A 171 -12.00 -7.34 2.50
N GLU A 172 -11.08 -7.86 1.69
CA GLU A 172 -11.25 -9.10 0.94
C GLU A 172 -9.93 -9.88 0.84
N GLY A 173 -9.96 -10.99 0.12
CA GLY A 173 -8.79 -11.84 -0.13
C GLY A 173 -9.24 -13.22 -0.59
N ALA A 174 -8.53 -13.76 -1.59
CA ALA A 174 -8.90 -15.01 -2.24
C ALA A 174 -7.95 -16.16 -1.88
N THR A 175 -6.71 -15.86 -1.50
CA THR A 175 -5.66 -16.86 -1.25
C THR A 175 -5.32 -16.93 0.22
N GLU A 176 -4.96 -15.80 0.82
CA GLU A 176 -4.76 -15.69 2.26
C GLU A 176 -5.41 -14.38 2.73
N PRO A 177 -6.67 -14.43 3.18
CA PRO A 177 -7.44 -13.24 3.47
C PRO A 177 -6.80 -12.33 4.53
N ALA A 178 -7.06 -11.04 4.40
CA ALA A 178 -6.64 -10.03 5.36
C ALA A 178 -7.13 -10.35 6.80
N LYS A 179 -6.27 -10.09 7.78
CA LYS A 179 -6.53 -10.31 9.22
C LYS A 179 -6.12 -9.08 10.03
N ARG A 180 -6.69 -8.96 11.23
CA ARG A 180 -6.39 -7.88 12.20
C ARG A 180 -6.45 -6.46 11.59
N VAL A 181 -7.32 -6.24 10.62
CA VAL A 181 -7.59 -4.91 10.06
C VAL A 181 -8.55 -4.18 10.99
N SER A 182 -8.19 -3.00 11.47
CA SER A 182 -9.02 -2.21 12.37
C SER A 182 -9.19 -0.79 11.86
N ILE A 183 -10.43 -0.30 11.87
CA ILE A 183 -10.77 1.06 11.46
C ILE A 183 -11.48 1.73 12.63
N ASN A 184 -10.75 2.58 13.33
CA ASN A 184 -11.23 3.40 14.44
C ASN A 184 -11.36 4.84 13.94
N ALA A 185 -12.46 5.08 13.25
CA ALA A 185 -12.83 6.38 12.68
C ALA A 185 -13.38 7.34 13.74
#